data_AF-A0A2D7Y3R7-F1
#
_entry.id   AF-A0A2D7Y3R7-F1
#
_cell.length_a   1.000
_cell.length_b   1.000
_cell.length_c   1.000
_cell.angle_alpha   90.00
_cell.angle_beta   90.00
_cell.angle_gamma   90.00
#
_symmetry.space_group_name_H-M   'P 1'
#
loop_
_entity.id
_entity.type
_entity.pdbx_description
1 polymer ?
#
loop_
_entity_poly.entity_id
_entity_poly.type
_entity_poly.pdbx_seq_one_letter_code
_entity_poly.pdbx_strand_id
1 'polypeptide(L)'
;MAVAAGFMAPAAAEITADPIPPEAFAQVPNIQSVSLSSEGDIVVAVVASPGSDNERTALATWHLDNPNQPPVVTPSNNRMSIEGASALKRDRILVIARQEWTGQLGGCGEGRVTGATATFVWKTYLTDADHTDFDEAFEGSGRALGVSEATQRCFDIAGTTNIVADLPLDPDNIIIQRLNESSLSSAYYRYNLATDQAELLLRAGGRTDVSLFDRRNGDVLVRSELEPVEGELDYRALTYIRNDATGDFEVHDALTYQVSDRYTVAVTGRDEATGQY
;
A
#
# COMPACT_ATOMS: atom_id res chain seq x y z
N MET A 1 -70.27 -10.37 28.35
CA MET A 1 -69.07 -9.55 28.09
C MET A 1 -67.98 -10.51 27.65
N ALA A 2 -67.67 -10.55 26.35
CA ALA A 2 -66.55 -11.31 25.80
C ALA A 2 -66.02 -10.51 24.60
N VAL A 3 -64.80 -10.00 24.75
CA VAL A 3 -64.05 -9.29 23.70
C VAL A 3 -63.03 -10.29 23.18
N ALA A 4 -63.13 -10.68 21.91
CA ALA A 4 -62.07 -11.42 21.21
C ALA A 4 -61.42 -10.48 20.21
N ALA A 5 -60.19 -10.08 20.51
CA ALA A 5 -59.36 -9.20 19.73
C ALA A 5 -58.85 -9.92 18.46
N GLY A 6 -59.10 -9.33 17.29
CA GLY A 6 -58.49 -9.74 16.04
C GLY A 6 -57.05 -9.23 15.96
N PHE A 7 -56.09 -10.14 15.85
CA PHE A 7 -54.71 -9.80 15.52
C PHE A 7 -54.61 -9.44 14.03
N MET A 8 -54.41 -8.16 13.72
CA MET A 8 -53.89 -7.74 12.41
C MET A 8 -52.38 -7.97 12.41
N ALA A 9 -51.90 -8.89 11.56
CA ALA A 9 -50.49 -9.01 11.25
C ALA A 9 -50.07 -7.86 10.30
N PRO A 10 -48.94 -7.18 10.53
CA PRO A 10 -48.45 -6.16 9.62
C PRO A 10 -47.92 -6.84 8.35
N ALA A 11 -48.32 -6.33 7.19
CA ALA A 11 -47.73 -6.71 5.91
C ALA A 11 -46.26 -6.27 5.89
N ALA A 12 -45.35 -7.23 5.87
CA ALA A 12 -43.96 -6.97 5.54
C ALA A 12 -43.91 -6.59 4.05
N ALA A 13 -43.58 -5.33 3.75
CA ALA A 13 -43.24 -4.93 2.40
C ALA A 13 -41.91 -5.61 2.03
N GLU A 14 -41.93 -6.48 1.03
CA GLU A 14 -40.71 -6.96 0.40
C GLU A 14 -40.01 -5.76 -0.26
N ILE A 15 -38.84 -5.40 0.24
CA ILE A 15 -37.97 -4.45 -0.46
C ILE A 15 -37.36 -5.20 -1.63
N THR A 16 -37.99 -5.09 -2.81
CA THR A 16 -37.39 -5.51 -4.08
C THR A 16 -36.45 -4.39 -4.53
N ALA A 17 -35.14 -4.58 -4.30
CA ALA A 17 -34.14 -3.70 -4.91
C ALA A 17 -34.06 -4.01 -6.41
N ASP A 18 -34.11 -2.97 -7.24
CA ASP A 18 -33.88 -3.12 -8.68
C ASP A 18 -32.47 -3.69 -8.92
N PRO A 19 -32.29 -4.59 -9.91
CA PRO A 19 -30.98 -5.11 -10.26
C PRO A 19 -30.01 -3.98 -10.62
N ILE A 20 -28.78 -4.06 -10.12
CA ILE A 20 -27.71 -3.12 -10.49
C ILE A 20 -27.42 -3.32 -11.99
N PRO A 21 -27.51 -2.26 -12.82
CA PRO A 21 -27.22 -2.38 -14.24
C PRO A 21 -25.75 -2.77 -14.47
N PRO A 22 -25.44 -3.58 -15.49
CA PRO A 22 -24.08 -4.05 -15.75
C PRO A 22 -23.08 -2.90 -15.96
N GLU A 23 -23.54 -1.78 -16.51
CA GLU A 23 -22.74 -0.57 -16.73
C GLU A 23 -22.19 0.01 -15.42
N ALA A 24 -22.92 -0.12 -14.30
CA ALA A 24 -22.47 0.39 -13.01
C ALA A 24 -21.23 -0.35 -12.46
N PHE A 25 -20.93 -1.56 -12.96
CA PHE A 25 -19.70 -2.28 -12.61
C PHE A 25 -18.50 -1.89 -13.49
N ALA A 26 -18.75 -1.26 -14.63
CA ALA A 26 -17.71 -0.81 -15.55
C ALA A 26 -17.31 0.66 -15.33
N GLN A 27 -18.15 1.43 -14.63
CA GLN A 27 -17.91 2.84 -14.35
C GLN A 27 -16.87 3.04 -13.24
N VAL A 28 -16.02 4.05 -13.42
CA VAL A 28 -15.15 4.57 -12.36
C VAL A 28 -16.02 5.11 -11.23
N PRO A 29 -15.78 4.76 -9.95
CA PRO A 29 -16.49 5.36 -8.83
C PRO A 29 -16.31 6.88 -8.79
N ASN A 30 -17.36 7.61 -8.38
CA ASN A 30 -17.28 9.07 -8.29
C ASN A 30 -16.14 9.56 -7.39
N ILE A 31 -15.89 8.84 -6.29
CA ILE A 31 -14.80 9.08 -5.34
C ILE A 31 -14.32 7.73 -4.81
N GLN A 32 -13.01 7.51 -4.77
CA GLN A 32 -12.34 6.37 -4.18
C GLN A 32 -10.97 6.77 -3.62
N SER A 33 -10.32 5.88 -2.87
CA SER A 33 -8.97 6.11 -2.31
C SER A 33 -8.87 7.40 -1.50
N VAL A 34 -9.90 7.69 -0.69
CA VAL A 34 -9.93 8.90 0.14
C VAL A 34 -8.90 8.76 1.26
N SER A 35 -8.04 9.76 1.40
CA SER A 35 -6.97 9.79 2.39
C SER A 35 -6.82 11.20 2.96
N LEU A 36 -6.59 11.29 4.28
CA LEU A 36 -6.36 12.54 5.02
C LEU A 36 -4.88 12.56 5.44
N SER A 37 -4.22 13.71 5.30
CA SER A 37 -2.85 13.88 5.82
C SER A 37 -2.81 13.70 7.34
N SER A 38 -1.65 13.34 7.88
CA SER A 38 -1.51 13.19 9.34
C SER A 38 -1.64 14.52 10.08
N GLU A 39 -1.34 15.63 9.41
CA GLU A 39 -1.50 16.99 9.90
C GLU A 39 -2.97 17.45 9.86
N GLY A 40 -3.82 16.78 9.08
CA GLY A 40 -5.24 17.10 8.96
C GLY A 40 -5.52 18.37 8.15
N ASP A 41 -4.60 18.77 7.27
CA ASP A 41 -4.67 19.95 6.42
C ASP A 41 -5.14 19.65 4.99
N ILE A 42 -4.92 18.46 4.46
CA ILE A 42 -5.36 18.07 3.11
C ILE A 42 -6.11 16.74 3.08
N VAL A 43 -7.15 16.68 2.25
CA VAL A 43 -7.80 15.43 1.82
C VAL A 43 -7.47 15.19 0.37
N VAL A 44 -7.09 13.96 0.05
CA VAL A 44 -6.86 13.49 -1.31
C VAL A 44 -7.83 12.39 -1.67
N ALA A 45 -8.24 12.31 -2.93
CA ALA A 45 -8.98 11.18 -3.47
C ALA A 45 -8.70 10.98 -4.96
N VAL A 46 -9.00 9.78 -5.44
CA VAL A 46 -9.20 9.53 -6.87
C VAL A 46 -10.67 9.72 -7.17
N VAL A 47 -11.00 10.55 -8.14
CA VAL A 47 -12.39 10.86 -8.54
C VAL A 47 -12.64 10.49 -9.99
N ALA A 48 -13.90 10.34 -10.36
CA ALA A 48 -14.27 10.36 -11.77
C ALA A 48 -13.91 11.73 -12.37
N SER A 49 -13.16 11.72 -13.47
CA SER A 49 -12.68 12.95 -14.11
C SER A 49 -13.87 13.81 -14.54
N PRO A 50 -13.91 15.11 -14.19
CA PRO A 50 -15.03 15.98 -14.54
C PRO A 50 -15.32 15.97 -16.06
N GLY A 51 -16.56 15.66 -16.43
CA GLY A 51 -16.99 15.60 -17.83
C GLY A 51 -16.59 14.31 -18.58
N SER A 52 -16.06 13.30 -17.90
CA SER A 52 -15.70 12.01 -18.50
C SER A 52 -16.80 10.95 -18.48
N ASP A 53 -17.97 11.24 -17.91
CA ASP A 53 -19.06 10.25 -17.72
C ASP A 53 -18.58 8.95 -17.06
N ASN A 54 -17.72 9.08 -16.04
CA ASN A 54 -17.16 7.97 -15.27
C ASN A 54 -16.29 7.00 -16.11
N GLU A 55 -15.74 7.45 -17.25
CA GLU A 55 -14.80 6.67 -18.07
C GLU A 55 -13.34 6.84 -17.65
N ARG A 56 -12.99 7.93 -16.94
CA ARG A 56 -11.62 8.24 -16.56
C ARG A 56 -11.52 8.70 -15.11
N THR A 57 -10.36 8.46 -14.51
CA THR A 57 -10.01 8.96 -13.17
C THR A 57 -9.34 10.34 -13.22
N ALA A 58 -9.31 11.02 -12.07
CA ALA A 58 -8.54 12.21 -11.80
C ALA A 58 -8.07 12.19 -10.34
N LEU A 59 -6.94 12.84 -10.06
CA LEU A 59 -6.53 13.15 -8.69
C LEU A 59 -7.25 14.43 -8.25
N ALA A 60 -7.84 14.41 -7.06
CA ALA A 60 -8.44 15.59 -6.45
C ALA A 60 -7.87 15.82 -5.05
N THR A 61 -7.55 17.08 -4.75
CA THR A 61 -7.04 17.52 -3.45
C THR A 61 -7.89 18.66 -2.91
N TRP A 62 -8.32 18.53 -1.66
CA TRP A 62 -9.03 19.55 -0.91
C TRP A 62 -8.16 20.05 0.23
N HIS A 63 -7.95 21.37 0.25
CA HIS A 63 -7.32 22.08 1.36
C HIS A 63 -8.35 22.34 2.46
N LEU A 64 -8.11 21.83 3.67
CA LEU A 64 -9.05 21.88 4.79
C LEU A 64 -8.97 23.18 5.60
N ASP A 65 -7.90 23.96 5.44
CA ASP A 65 -7.78 25.32 5.95
C ASP A 65 -8.71 26.31 5.20
N ASN A 66 -9.06 25.99 3.95
CA ASN A 66 -10.00 26.74 3.12
C ASN A 66 -11.08 25.83 2.47
N PRO A 67 -12.01 25.26 3.26
CA PRO A 67 -12.93 24.23 2.79
C PRO A 67 -13.98 24.73 1.76
N ASN A 68 -14.08 26.04 1.55
CA ASN A 68 -14.97 26.62 0.54
C ASN A 68 -14.31 26.72 -0.85
N GLN A 69 -12.99 26.51 -0.94
CA GLN A 69 -12.27 26.49 -2.19
C GLN A 69 -12.59 25.19 -2.95
N PRO A 70 -12.80 25.25 -4.28
CA PRO A 70 -12.92 24.03 -5.07
C PRO A 70 -11.62 23.21 -4.99
N PRO A 71 -11.70 21.87 -5.11
CA PRO A 71 -10.51 21.04 -5.10
C PRO A 71 -9.59 21.36 -6.28
N VAL A 72 -8.30 21.16 -6.08
CA VAL A 72 -7.32 21.06 -7.16
C VAL A 72 -7.56 19.71 -7.84
N VAL A 73 -7.74 19.70 -9.16
CA VAL A 73 -8.04 18.48 -9.92
C VAL A 73 -7.08 18.31 -11.08
N THR A 74 -6.40 17.16 -11.12
CA THR A 74 -5.53 16.76 -12.22
C THR A 74 -6.08 15.49 -12.88
N PRO A 75 -6.60 15.58 -14.12
CA PRO A 75 -7.17 14.44 -14.80
C PRO A 75 -6.10 13.45 -15.29
N SER A 76 -6.44 12.17 -15.30
CA SER A 76 -5.72 11.16 -16.07
C SER A 76 -5.69 11.53 -17.56
N ASN A 77 -4.67 11.05 -18.27
CA ASN A 77 -4.51 11.29 -19.70
C ASN A 77 -4.41 9.97 -20.48
N ASN A 78 -4.24 10.04 -21.80
CA ASN A 78 -4.22 8.85 -22.66
C ASN A 78 -3.01 7.91 -22.44
N ARG A 79 -2.05 8.30 -21.61
CA ARG A 79 -0.86 7.49 -21.30
C ARG A 79 -0.84 6.99 -19.87
N MET A 80 -1.49 7.72 -18.97
CA MET A 80 -1.44 7.48 -17.54
C MET A 80 -2.84 7.59 -16.94
N SER A 81 -3.26 6.51 -16.29
CA SER A 81 -4.45 6.45 -15.46
C SER A 81 -4.04 6.48 -14.00
N ILE A 82 -4.58 7.42 -13.23
CA ILE A 82 -4.42 7.50 -11.78
C ILE A 82 -5.36 6.46 -11.15
N GLU A 83 -4.82 5.50 -10.41
CA GLU A 83 -5.57 4.36 -9.87
C GLU A 83 -5.65 4.40 -8.33
N GLY A 84 -4.72 5.09 -7.68
CA GLY A 84 -4.71 5.26 -6.23
C GLY A 84 -4.03 6.55 -5.83
N ALA A 85 -4.37 7.03 -4.64
CA ALA A 85 -3.74 8.19 -4.04
C ALA A 85 -3.73 8.08 -2.52
N SER A 86 -2.73 8.65 -1.87
CA SER A 86 -2.71 8.85 -0.42
C SER A 86 -2.11 10.20 -0.09
N ALA A 87 -2.75 10.94 0.79
CA ALA A 87 -2.13 12.08 1.43
C ALA A 87 -0.98 11.58 2.33
N LEU A 88 0.13 12.30 2.29
CA LEU A 88 1.29 12.12 3.16
C LEU A 88 1.50 13.41 3.95
N LYS A 89 2.57 13.44 4.73
CA LYS A 89 3.01 14.63 5.44
C LYS A 89 3.51 15.71 4.51
N ARG A 90 3.57 16.94 5.02
CA ARG A 90 4.16 18.10 4.35
C ARG A 90 3.55 18.39 2.98
N ASP A 91 2.24 18.32 2.89
CA ASP A 91 1.48 18.53 1.64
C ASP A 91 1.92 17.61 0.47
N ARG A 92 2.60 16.49 0.77
CA ARG A 92 3.00 15.52 -0.24
C ARG A 92 1.86 14.54 -0.48
N ILE A 93 1.70 14.14 -1.73
CA ILE A 93 0.71 13.15 -2.15
C ILE A 93 1.44 12.01 -2.83
N LEU A 94 1.17 10.78 -2.37
CA LEU A 94 1.53 9.58 -3.11
C LEU A 94 0.46 9.30 -4.16
N VAL A 95 0.88 9.10 -5.41
CA VAL A 95 -0.01 8.81 -6.53
C VAL A 95 0.40 7.48 -7.15
N ILE A 96 -0.52 6.53 -7.19
CA ILE A 96 -0.32 5.24 -7.88
C ILE A 96 -0.98 5.38 -9.24
N ALA A 97 -0.19 5.21 -10.29
CA ALA A 97 -0.66 5.35 -11.65
C ALA A 97 -0.26 4.15 -12.51
N ARG A 98 -1.09 3.89 -13.50
CA ARG A 98 -0.98 2.79 -14.44
C ARG A 98 -0.81 3.34 -15.85
N GLN A 99 0.12 2.76 -16.60
CA GLN A 99 0.35 3.11 -18.01
C GLN A 99 0.23 1.88 -18.89
N GLU A 100 -0.44 2.02 -20.03
CA GLU A 100 -0.48 0.98 -21.05
C GLU A 100 0.92 0.75 -21.62
N TRP A 101 1.33 -0.51 -21.71
CA TRP A 101 2.65 -0.86 -22.21
C TRP A 101 2.58 -2.10 -23.09
N THR A 102 3.36 -2.13 -24.17
CA THR A 102 3.51 -3.31 -25.02
C THR A 102 4.97 -3.54 -25.31
N GLY A 103 5.48 -4.73 -24.96
CA GLY A 103 6.87 -5.08 -25.17
C GLY A 103 7.20 -6.49 -24.72
N GLN A 104 8.48 -6.85 -24.75
CA GLN A 104 8.95 -8.17 -24.32
C GLN A 104 8.99 -8.23 -22.79
N LEU A 105 8.25 -9.17 -22.18
CA LEU A 105 8.24 -9.33 -20.72
C LEU A 105 9.57 -9.82 -20.15
N GLY A 106 10.40 -10.50 -20.97
CA GLY A 106 11.72 -10.97 -20.52
C GLY A 106 11.68 -11.94 -19.33
N GLY A 107 10.53 -12.58 -19.07
CA GLY A 107 10.33 -13.48 -17.93
C GLY A 107 9.63 -12.86 -16.71
N CYS A 108 9.20 -11.59 -16.79
CA CYS A 108 8.67 -10.82 -15.65
C CYS A 108 7.15 -10.84 -15.50
N GLY A 109 6.53 -11.90 -15.99
CA GLY A 109 5.10 -12.13 -15.86
C GLY A 109 4.75 -13.52 -16.36
N GLU A 110 3.51 -13.93 -16.11
CA GLU A 110 2.98 -15.16 -16.69
C GLU A 110 2.82 -14.98 -18.21
N GLY A 111 3.64 -15.67 -19.01
CA GLY A 111 3.50 -15.57 -20.47
C GLY A 111 4.73 -15.95 -21.29
N ARG A 112 4.73 -15.50 -22.55
CA ARG A 112 5.78 -15.80 -23.52
C ARG A 112 7.07 -15.04 -23.17
N VAL A 113 8.16 -15.76 -23.02
CA VAL A 113 9.52 -15.20 -22.89
C VAL A 113 9.95 -14.49 -24.19
N THR A 114 9.31 -14.81 -25.32
CA THR A 114 9.59 -14.22 -26.64
C THR A 114 8.35 -13.55 -27.25
N GLY A 115 8.58 -12.46 -27.98
CA GLY A 115 7.50 -11.65 -28.59
C GLY A 115 6.97 -10.55 -27.67
N ALA A 116 6.08 -9.71 -28.20
CA ALA A 116 5.50 -8.60 -27.47
C ALA A 116 4.22 -9.03 -26.73
N THR A 117 4.09 -8.61 -25.49
CA THR A 117 2.89 -8.76 -24.66
C THR A 117 2.36 -7.38 -24.32
N ALA A 118 1.06 -7.16 -24.51
CA ALA A 118 0.37 -5.97 -24.03
C ALA A 118 0.01 -6.17 -22.55
N THR A 119 0.40 -5.24 -21.71
CA THR A 119 0.13 -5.24 -20.26
C THR A 119 0.13 -3.80 -19.75
N PHE A 120 0.17 -3.63 -18.44
CA PHE A 120 0.35 -2.34 -17.79
C PHE A 120 1.66 -2.29 -17.02
N VAL A 121 2.22 -1.09 -16.89
CA VAL A 121 3.25 -0.78 -15.90
C VAL A 121 2.63 0.09 -14.82
N TRP A 122 2.97 -0.20 -13.57
CA TRP A 122 2.56 0.54 -12.40
C TRP A 122 3.72 1.43 -11.97
N LYS A 123 3.41 2.71 -11.77
CA LYS A 123 4.37 3.70 -11.30
C LYS A 123 3.79 4.43 -10.11
N THR A 124 4.67 4.75 -9.18
CA THR A 124 4.33 5.54 -8.02
C THR A 124 4.96 6.91 -8.20
N TYR A 125 4.20 7.96 -7.95
CA TYR A 125 4.64 9.35 -8.06
C TYR A 125 4.47 10.06 -6.72
N LEU A 126 5.30 11.06 -6.49
CA LEU A 126 5.08 12.07 -5.47
C LEU A 126 4.74 13.40 -6.16
N THR A 127 3.73 14.06 -5.64
CA THR A 127 3.37 15.44 -6.03
C THR A 127 3.07 16.26 -4.79
N ASP A 128 2.87 17.56 -4.95
CA ASP A 128 2.37 18.46 -3.90
C ASP A 128 0.84 18.62 -3.97
N ALA A 129 0.25 19.24 -2.96
CA ALA A 129 -1.19 19.47 -2.86
C ALA A 129 -1.80 20.33 -3.99
N ASP A 130 -0.98 21.13 -4.68
CA ASP A 130 -1.39 21.94 -5.82
C ASP A 130 -1.13 21.24 -7.17
N HIS A 131 -0.64 20.00 -7.11
CA HIS A 131 -0.30 19.14 -8.25
C HIS A 131 0.70 19.79 -9.21
N THR A 132 1.66 20.57 -8.71
CA THR A 132 2.53 21.37 -9.59
C THR A 132 3.47 20.52 -10.44
N ASP A 133 4.08 19.49 -9.82
CA ASP A 133 4.99 18.54 -10.48
C ASP A 133 4.76 17.11 -9.96
N PHE A 134 4.98 16.11 -10.82
CA PHE A 134 4.87 14.69 -10.48
C PHE A 134 6.21 14.00 -10.73
N ASP A 135 6.91 13.70 -9.63
CA ASP A 135 8.19 12.99 -9.68
C ASP A 135 7.99 11.51 -9.37
N GLU A 136 8.76 10.63 -10.01
CA GLU A 136 8.70 9.20 -9.66
C GLU A 136 9.14 8.99 -8.21
N ALA A 137 8.23 8.43 -7.42
CA ALA A 137 8.37 8.29 -5.98
C ALA A 137 9.52 7.35 -5.67
N PHE A 138 10.32 7.71 -4.67
CA PHE A 138 11.29 6.80 -4.07
C PHE A 138 12.35 6.27 -5.04
N GLU A 139 12.66 6.97 -6.13
CA GLU A 139 13.78 6.60 -7.02
C GLU A 139 15.15 7.09 -6.50
N GLY A 140 15.20 7.67 -5.29
CA GLY A 140 16.37 8.30 -4.67
C GLY A 140 17.67 7.51 -4.85
N SER A 141 18.60 8.14 -5.59
CA SER A 141 20.00 7.77 -5.87
C SER A 141 20.24 6.33 -6.36
N GLY A 142 19.58 5.97 -7.45
CA GLY A 142 20.12 5.02 -8.40
C GLY A 142 19.07 4.13 -9.01
N ARG A 143 19.01 4.12 -10.35
CA ARG A 143 18.98 2.83 -11.05
C ARG A 143 19.88 1.91 -10.24
N ALA A 144 19.31 0.90 -9.59
CA ALA A 144 20.07 0.03 -8.70
C ALA A 144 21.33 -0.39 -9.46
N LEU A 145 22.50 0.04 -8.99
CA LEU A 145 23.75 -0.13 -9.74
C LEU A 145 23.90 -1.62 -10.05
N GLY A 146 23.93 -1.97 -11.34
CA GLY A 146 23.96 -3.37 -11.80
C GLY A 146 22.60 -4.00 -12.15
N VAL A 147 21.49 -3.27 -12.07
CA VAL A 147 20.17 -3.72 -12.53
C VAL A 147 19.97 -3.30 -13.99
N SER A 148 19.64 -4.28 -14.84
CA SER A 148 19.38 -4.03 -16.26
C SER A 148 18.07 -3.27 -16.45
N GLU A 149 17.92 -2.54 -17.56
CA GLU A 149 16.65 -1.88 -17.91
C GLU A 149 15.49 -2.89 -18.01
N ALA A 150 15.77 -4.11 -18.48
CA ALA A 150 14.79 -5.19 -18.51
C ALA A 150 14.34 -5.55 -17.09
N THR A 151 15.26 -5.70 -16.14
CA THR A 151 14.93 -6.00 -14.74
C THR A 151 14.18 -4.84 -14.07
N GLN A 152 14.54 -3.59 -14.36
CA GLN A 152 13.79 -2.43 -13.86
C GLN A 152 12.34 -2.46 -14.39
N ARG A 153 12.15 -2.82 -15.67
CA ARG A 153 10.81 -2.97 -16.25
C ARG A 153 9.98 -4.02 -15.53
N CYS A 154 10.60 -5.10 -15.04
CA CYS A 154 9.91 -6.13 -14.25
C CYS A 154 9.34 -5.53 -12.96
N PHE A 155 10.17 -4.75 -12.25
CA PHE A 155 9.76 -4.08 -11.04
C PHE A 155 8.63 -3.08 -11.27
N ASP A 156 8.68 -2.33 -12.38
CA ASP A 156 7.59 -1.43 -12.79
C ASP A 156 6.30 -2.21 -13.13
N ILE A 157 6.40 -3.40 -13.74
CA ILE A 157 5.23 -4.24 -14.05
C ILE A 157 4.58 -4.77 -12.76
N ALA A 158 5.39 -5.13 -11.78
CA ALA A 158 4.91 -5.74 -10.54
C ALA A 158 4.50 -4.76 -9.44
N GLY A 159 4.99 -3.51 -9.48
CA GLY A 159 4.71 -2.51 -8.44
C GLY A 159 5.41 -2.84 -7.11
N THR A 160 6.73 -2.74 -7.08
CA THR A 160 7.55 -3.27 -5.98
C THR A 160 7.77 -2.33 -4.80
N THR A 161 7.19 -1.13 -4.81
CA THR A 161 7.43 -0.12 -3.77
C THR A 161 6.16 0.19 -2.99
N ASN A 162 6.24 0.13 -1.66
CA ASN A 162 5.13 0.34 -0.74
C ASN A 162 5.52 1.26 0.41
N ILE A 163 4.55 2.01 0.96
CA ILE A 163 4.68 2.65 2.28
C ILE A 163 4.32 1.62 3.34
N VAL A 164 5.16 1.46 4.35
CA VAL A 164 4.98 0.50 5.44
C VAL A 164 4.64 1.17 6.76
N ALA A 165 5.17 2.36 7.00
CA ALA A 165 4.81 3.15 8.18
C ALA A 165 4.78 4.64 7.86
N ASP A 166 3.73 5.29 8.33
CA ASP A 166 3.48 6.72 8.19
C ASP A 166 4.13 7.55 9.31
N LEU A 167 4.68 6.94 10.37
CA LEU A 167 5.41 7.59 11.48
C LEU A 167 4.75 8.88 12.03
N PRO A 168 3.54 8.87 12.57
CA PRO A 168 2.75 10.08 12.86
C PRO A 168 3.39 11.09 13.83
N LEU A 169 4.41 10.71 14.61
CA LEU A 169 5.14 11.62 15.52
C LEU A 169 6.42 12.21 14.91
N ASP A 170 6.81 11.74 13.73
CA ASP A 170 7.93 12.28 12.95
C ASP A 170 7.35 13.18 11.86
N PRO A 171 7.60 14.50 11.81
CA PRO A 171 6.95 15.36 10.81
C PRO A 171 7.48 15.17 9.38
N ASP A 172 8.66 14.56 9.20
CA ASP A 172 9.36 14.58 7.92
C ASP A 172 9.50 13.20 7.29
N ASN A 173 9.53 12.12 8.09
CA ASN A 173 9.91 10.81 7.58
C ASN A 173 8.74 9.83 7.49
N ILE A 174 8.86 8.90 6.54
CA ILE A 174 8.03 7.68 6.43
C ILE A 174 8.94 6.47 6.24
N ILE A 175 8.41 5.26 6.40
CA ILE A 175 9.11 4.02 6.06
C ILE A 175 8.54 3.48 4.77
N ILE A 176 9.42 3.21 3.81
CA ILE A 176 9.09 2.55 2.56
C ILE A 176 9.77 1.20 2.47
N GLN A 177 9.16 0.28 1.72
CA GLN A 177 9.72 -1.00 1.33
C GLN A 177 9.93 -1.00 -0.18
N ARG A 178 11.06 -1.54 -0.63
CA ARG A 178 11.34 -1.87 -2.02
C ARG A 178 11.61 -3.36 -2.15
N LEU A 179 10.76 -4.07 -2.87
CA LEU A 179 10.95 -5.48 -3.20
C LEU A 179 11.84 -5.61 -4.43
N ASN A 180 12.87 -6.45 -4.34
CA ASN A 180 13.60 -6.93 -5.50
C ASN A 180 13.00 -8.28 -5.92
N GLU A 181 12.23 -8.29 -7.01
CA GLU A 181 11.57 -9.52 -7.46
C GLU A 181 12.53 -10.63 -7.90
N SER A 182 13.73 -10.26 -8.36
CA SER A 182 14.71 -11.25 -8.82
C SER A 182 15.27 -12.09 -7.66
N SER A 183 15.35 -11.51 -6.47
CA SER A 183 15.83 -12.16 -5.25
C SER A 183 14.76 -12.39 -4.19
N LEU A 184 13.53 -11.91 -4.42
CA LEU A 184 12.43 -11.86 -3.45
C LEU A 184 12.88 -11.25 -2.10
N SER A 185 13.77 -10.26 -2.17
CA SER A 185 14.30 -9.58 -0.99
C SER A 185 13.76 -8.17 -0.89
N SER A 186 13.27 -7.79 0.29
CA SER A 186 12.77 -6.46 0.57
C SER A 186 13.83 -5.60 1.26
N ALA A 187 14.02 -4.36 0.79
CA ALA A 187 14.81 -3.37 1.49
C ALA A 187 13.88 -2.30 2.07
N TYR A 188 14.04 -2.01 3.36
CA TYR A 188 13.27 -1.02 4.08
C TYR A 188 14.10 0.24 4.27
N TYR A 189 13.52 1.40 3.96
CA TYR A 189 14.18 2.69 4.04
C TYR A 189 13.36 3.69 4.86
N ARG A 190 14.05 4.50 5.65
CA ARG A 190 13.50 5.75 6.18
C ARG A 190 13.63 6.81 5.08
N TYR A 191 12.51 7.34 4.63
CA TYR A 191 12.44 8.31 3.53
C TYR A 191 11.98 9.66 4.06
N ASN A 192 12.78 10.70 3.80
CA ASN A 192 12.50 12.06 4.23
C ASN A 192 11.71 12.80 3.14
N LEU A 193 10.47 13.18 3.43
CA LEU A 193 9.56 13.86 2.51
C LEU A 193 9.91 15.34 2.27
N ALA A 194 10.84 15.92 3.02
CA ALA A 194 11.30 17.30 2.81
C ALA A 194 12.51 17.36 1.85
N THR A 195 13.36 16.34 1.86
CA THR A 195 14.64 16.32 1.14
C THR A 195 14.77 15.19 0.12
N ASP A 196 13.77 14.30 0.05
CA ASP A 196 13.72 13.08 -0.77
C ASP A 196 14.89 12.10 -0.52
N GLN A 197 15.57 12.24 0.62
CA GLN A 197 16.67 11.35 1.03
C GLN A 197 16.13 10.03 1.58
N ALA A 198 16.79 8.93 1.21
CA ALA A 198 16.47 7.58 1.68
C ALA A 198 17.63 6.97 2.48
N GLU A 199 17.39 6.62 3.73
CA GLU A 199 18.33 5.90 4.60
C GLU A 199 17.92 4.42 4.69
N LEU A 200 18.84 3.50 4.36
CA LEU A 200 18.57 2.06 4.47
C LEU A 200 18.47 1.66 5.95
N LEU A 201 17.32 1.15 6.37
CA LEU A 201 17.10 0.61 7.72
C LEU A 201 17.52 -0.86 7.80
N LEU A 202 17.07 -1.67 6.84
CA LEU A 202 17.23 -3.12 6.86
C LEU A 202 17.08 -3.69 5.46
N ARG A 203 17.81 -4.77 5.17
CA ARG A 203 17.50 -5.69 4.07
C ARG A 203 16.94 -6.99 4.65
N ALA A 204 15.70 -7.28 4.31
CA ALA A 204 15.03 -8.54 4.55
C ALA A 204 15.08 -9.38 3.26
N GLY A 205 15.22 -10.69 3.35
CA GLY A 205 15.22 -11.51 2.14
C GLY A 205 15.30 -12.99 2.39
N GLY A 206 14.81 -13.75 1.40
CA GLY A 206 14.80 -15.22 1.35
C GLY A 206 13.86 -15.87 2.36
N ARG A 207 14.02 -15.54 3.65
CA ARG A 207 13.36 -16.20 4.77
C ARG A 207 12.99 -15.22 5.89
N THR A 208 13.60 -14.03 5.94
CA THR A 208 13.32 -13.01 6.95
C THR A 208 12.37 -11.94 6.42
N ASP A 209 11.41 -11.50 7.23
CA ASP A 209 10.52 -10.36 6.98
C ASP A 209 10.38 -9.47 8.23
N VAL A 210 9.95 -8.22 8.08
CA VAL A 210 9.60 -7.32 9.18
C VAL A 210 8.11 -7.41 9.44
N SER A 211 7.75 -7.72 10.67
CA SER A 211 6.35 -7.83 11.08
C SER A 211 5.83 -6.53 11.70
N LEU A 212 6.68 -5.79 12.42
CA LEU A 212 6.26 -4.56 13.10
C LEU A 212 7.40 -3.54 13.20
N PHE A 213 7.08 -2.30 12.83
CA PHE A 213 7.87 -1.11 13.13
C PHE A 213 7.25 -0.34 14.31
N ASP A 214 8.09 0.27 15.13
CA ASP A 214 7.66 1.25 16.12
C ASP A 214 7.10 2.48 15.39
N ARG A 215 5.85 2.85 15.68
CA ARG A 215 5.18 3.96 14.98
C ARG A 215 5.72 5.34 15.38
N ARG A 216 6.47 5.45 16.48
CA ARG A 216 7.03 6.72 16.96
C ARG A 216 8.36 7.03 16.32
N ASN A 217 9.25 6.04 16.20
CA ASN A 217 10.62 6.27 15.76
C ASN A 217 11.03 5.45 14.52
N GLY A 218 10.23 4.46 14.13
CA GLY A 218 10.51 3.61 12.97
C GLY A 218 11.54 2.51 13.20
N ASP A 219 11.87 2.19 14.45
CA ASP A 219 12.70 1.05 14.78
C ASP A 219 11.98 -0.26 14.44
N VAL A 220 12.70 -1.27 13.98
CA VAL A 220 12.13 -2.62 13.83
C VAL A 220 11.91 -3.21 15.22
N LEU A 221 10.65 -3.53 15.55
CA LEU A 221 10.28 -4.16 16.81
C LEU A 221 10.15 -5.67 16.68
N VAL A 222 9.59 -6.13 15.57
CA VAL A 222 9.33 -7.56 15.33
C VAL A 222 9.73 -7.93 13.92
N ARG A 223 10.42 -9.06 13.79
CA ARG A 223 10.73 -9.69 12.51
C ARG A 223 10.38 -11.17 12.57
N SER A 224 10.04 -11.74 11.43
CA SER A 224 9.79 -13.17 11.30
C SER A 224 10.88 -13.82 10.44
N GLU A 225 11.23 -15.07 10.73
CA GLU A 225 12.13 -15.86 9.89
C GLU A 225 11.59 -17.27 9.66
N LEU A 226 11.61 -17.74 8.42
CA LEU A 226 11.34 -19.14 8.11
C LEU A 226 12.61 -19.97 8.31
N GLU A 227 12.58 -21.02 9.12
CA GLU A 227 13.68 -21.98 9.29
C GLU A 227 13.23 -23.39 8.89
N PRO A 228 14.10 -24.22 8.26
CA PRO A 228 13.71 -25.58 7.93
C PRO A 228 13.74 -26.41 9.21
N VAL A 229 12.76 -27.30 9.39
CA VAL A 229 12.78 -28.25 10.51
C VAL A 229 13.72 -29.40 10.15
N GLU A 230 14.73 -29.65 10.97
CA GLU A 230 15.73 -30.67 10.69
C GLU A 230 15.09 -32.06 10.59
N GLY A 231 15.33 -32.75 9.47
CA GLY A 231 14.82 -34.11 9.24
C GLY A 231 13.36 -34.19 8.79
N GLU A 232 12.69 -33.05 8.61
CA GLU A 232 11.28 -32.98 8.21
C GLU A 232 11.11 -32.17 6.92
N LEU A 233 10.03 -32.45 6.17
CA LEU A 233 9.64 -31.63 5.01
C LEU A 233 8.73 -30.49 5.48
N ASP A 234 9.19 -29.74 6.47
CA ASP A 234 8.44 -28.63 7.07
C ASP A 234 9.34 -27.42 7.38
N TYR A 235 8.68 -26.29 7.62
CA TYR A 235 9.28 -25.02 7.97
C TYR A 235 8.66 -24.50 9.27
N ARG A 236 9.49 -23.86 10.09
CA ARG A 236 9.07 -23.14 11.28
C ARG A 236 9.17 -21.65 11.01
N ALA A 237 8.06 -20.93 11.21
CA ALA A 237 8.02 -19.47 11.20
C ALA A 237 8.37 -18.95 12.59
N LEU A 238 9.64 -18.59 12.79
CA LEU A 238 10.14 -17.97 14.01
C LEU A 238 9.68 -16.51 14.10
N THR A 239 9.16 -16.13 15.26
CA THR A 239 8.89 -14.73 15.58
C THR A 239 9.99 -14.20 16.50
N TYR A 240 10.67 -13.15 16.06
CA TYR A 240 11.69 -12.45 16.84
C TYR A 240 11.19 -11.09 17.29
N ILE A 241 11.31 -10.80 18.58
CA ILE A 241 10.97 -9.49 19.14
C ILE A 241 12.26 -8.84 19.65
N ARG A 242 12.40 -7.54 19.40
CA ARG A 242 13.51 -6.74 19.89
C ARG A 242 13.40 -6.58 21.41
N ASN A 243 14.46 -6.94 22.11
CA ASN A 243 14.64 -6.64 23.52
C ASN A 243 15.06 -5.16 23.67
N ASP A 244 14.26 -4.36 24.38
CA ASP A 244 14.54 -2.92 24.52
C ASP A 244 15.83 -2.61 25.29
N ALA A 245 16.26 -3.50 26.19
CA ALA A 245 17.42 -3.26 27.04
C ALA A 245 18.73 -3.53 26.30
N THR A 246 18.76 -4.53 25.41
CA THR A 246 19.97 -4.92 24.66
C THR A 246 19.95 -4.43 23.22
N GLY A 247 18.77 -4.21 22.65
CA GLY A 247 18.56 -3.97 21.24
C GLY A 247 18.61 -5.22 20.36
N ASP A 248 18.87 -6.38 20.95
CA ASP A 248 18.96 -7.67 20.24
C ASP A 248 17.57 -8.24 19.95
N PHE A 249 17.49 -9.12 18.94
CA PHE A 249 16.27 -9.83 18.59
C PHE A 249 16.26 -11.22 19.22
N GLU A 250 15.26 -11.50 20.05
CA GLU A 250 15.08 -12.76 20.75
C GLU A 250 13.92 -13.56 20.14
N VAL A 251 14.04 -14.89 20.07
CA VAL A 251 12.96 -15.76 19.58
C VAL A 251 11.88 -15.87 20.65
N HIS A 252 10.62 -15.69 20.24
CA HIS A 252 9.46 -15.92 21.08
C HIS A 252 8.72 -17.17 20.62
N ASP A 253 8.97 -18.30 21.31
CA ASP A 253 8.39 -19.60 20.99
C ASP A 253 6.86 -19.60 20.99
N ALA A 254 6.23 -18.81 21.86
CA ALA A 254 4.77 -18.71 21.95
C ALA A 254 4.12 -18.09 20.71
N LEU A 255 4.89 -17.35 19.91
CA LEU A 255 4.44 -16.70 18.67
C LEU A 255 5.04 -17.37 17.43
N THR A 256 5.75 -18.48 17.63
CA THR A 256 6.40 -19.26 16.58
C THR A 256 5.50 -20.43 16.21
N TYR A 257 5.38 -20.73 14.92
CA TYR A 257 4.47 -21.78 14.45
C TYR A 257 5.06 -22.63 13.34
N GLN A 258 4.53 -23.85 13.17
CA GLN A 258 4.87 -24.69 12.02
C GLN A 258 4.00 -24.30 10.83
N VAL A 259 4.61 -24.19 9.65
CA VAL A 259 3.89 -23.82 8.43
C VAL A 259 2.86 -24.89 8.05
N SER A 260 3.14 -26.17 8.37
CA SER A 260 2.19 -27.27 8.17
C SER A 260 0.89 -27.15 8.97
N ASP A 261 0.87 -26.37 10.06
CA ASP A 261 -0.33 -26.13 10.85
C ASP A 261 -1.34 -25.22 10.15
N ARG A 262 -0.94 -24.54 9.05
CA ARG A 262 -1.80 -23.70 8.19
C ARG A 262 -2.54 -22.57 8.91
N TYR A 263 -1.93 -22.02 9.95
CA TYR A 263 -2.31 -20.72 10.50
C TYR A 263 -1.15 -19.75 10.38
N THR A 264 -1.45 -18.46 10.57
CA THR A 264 -0.44 -17.41 10.65
C THR A 264 -0.62 -16.64 11.95
N VAL A 265 0.50 -16.19 12.51
CA VAL A 265 0.52 -15.27 13.65
C VAL A 265 1.03 -13.93 13.14
N ALA A 266 0.25 -12.87 13.37
CA ALA A 266 0.62 -11.51 13.02
C ALA A 266 0.70 -10.66 14.28
N VAL A 267 1.87 -10.06 14.53
CA VAL A 267 2.02 -9.07 15.60
C VAL A 267 1.62 -7.71 15.05
N THR A 268 0.53 -7.17 15.56
CA THR A 268 -0.11 -5.96 14.98
C THR A 268 0.21 -4.68 15.73
N GLY A 269 0.79 -4.77 16.92
CA GLY A 269 1.14 -3.62 17.73
C GLY A 269 1.91 -4.00 18.97
N ARG A 270 2.19 -2.96 19.76
CA ARG A 270 2.82 -3.05 21.07
C ARG A 270 2.07 -2.10 21.99
N ASP A 271 1.64 -2.58 23.14
CA ASP A 271 1.17 -1.73 24.22
C ASP A 271 2.38 -1.01 24.83
N GLU A 272 2.44 0.31 24.64
CA GLU A 272 3.54 1.14 25.14
C GLU A 272 3.57 1.22 26.67
N ALA A 273 2.43 1.06 27.34
CA ALA A 273 2.36 1.17 28.80
C ALA A 273 2.93 -0.08 29.49
N THR A 274 2.65 -1.26 28.92
CA THR A 274 3.07 -2.55 29.48
C THR A 274 4.27 -3.17 28.79
N GLY A 275 4.57 -2.74 27.57
CA GLY A 275 5.60 -3.32 26.71
C GLY A 275 5.18 -4.63 26.03
N GLN A 276 3.93 -5.07 26.18
CA GLN A 276 3.43 -6.33 25.61
C GLN A 276 3.06 -6.16 24.13
N TYR A 277 3.12 -7.27 23.38
CA TYR A 277 2.82 -7.36 21.94
C TYR A 277 1.57 -8.18 21.68
#